data_AF-A0A917JWV0-F1
#
_entry.id   AF-A0A917JWV0-F1
#
_cell.length_a   1.000
_cell.length_b   1.000
_cell.length_c   1.000
_cell.angle_alpha   90.00
_cell.angle_beta   90.00
_cell.angle_gamma   90.00
#
_symmetry.space_group_name_H-M   'P 1'
#
loop_
_entity.id
_entity.type
_entity.pdbx_description
1 polymer ?
#
loop_
_entity_poly.entity_id
_entity_poly.type
_entity_poly.pdbx_seq_one_letter_code
_entity_poly.pdbx_strand_id
1 'polypeptide(L)'
;MPSQEKEKANKDAGGESLSLLEQLPTELHHKVLAQYPEKDWYNLSQVSSTMFFACQYPLERKAAQTLLSHVIRGEEAEALKMIVANPRLLLIPSQATDYSGHSYIGITPFQAALIWHDVMLWKKIEPYFDELPNGQAEKVSQFKALFPEGLPKQEPYDFRSLIQVISRSSNADIMAALQKKNNNTPICQALKNFRTNFTDLTLKEQFFNPLHLIEALNVYNTQFDHWSWHQRDLFWRQAIGYIQRFTPASYAQAFCQGLYYIIEEKNPRRRSLTFQDDDATYFTPGDSVGLGFDFAASWLWGNVRSGGPGFLREALAGALLNYVEQIQQSYLDLSTTCEEMDNPSRTATI
;
A
#
# COMPACT_ATOMS: atom_id res chain seq x y z
N MET A 1 -7.20 -53.08 -39.57
CA MET A 1 -6.45 -52.30 -40.59
C MET A 1 -7.21 -50.99 -40.77
N PRO A 2 -6.63 -49.89 -40.28
CA PRO A 2 -5.70 -49.11 -41.09
C PRO A 2 -4.43 -48.76 -40.32
N SER A 3 -3.32 -49.26 -40.84
CA SER A 3 -1.96 -48.87 -40.51
C SER A 3 -1.41 -48.07 -41.70
N GLN A 4 -0.59 -47.05 -41.39
CA GLN A 4 0.39 -46.37 -42.28
C GLN A 4 0.24 -44.86 -42.58
N GLU A 5 -0.81 -44.15 -42.15
CA GLU A 5 -0.83 -42.67 -42.35
C GLU A 5 -0.49 -41.83 -41.10
N LYS A 6 -0.47 -42.41 -39.89
CA LYS A 6 -0.02 -41.70 -38.68
C LYS A 6 1.48 -41.76 -38.40
N GLU A 7 2.24 -42.51 -39.20
CA GLU A 7 3.67 -42.73 -38.98
C GLU A 7 4.58 -41.93 -39.93
N LYS A 8 4.00 -41.04 -40.75
CA LYS A 8 4.75 -40.29 -41.78
C LYS A 8 4.84 -38.78 -41.55
N ALA A 9 4.28 -38.27 -40.45
CA ALA A 9 4.50 -36.87 -40.03
C ALA A 9 5.58 -36.73 -38.95
N ASN A 10 6.27 -37.82 -38.58
CA ASN A 10 7.23 -37.85 -37.48
C ASN A 10 8.61 -38.40 -37.88
N LYS A 11 8.95 -38.38 -39.18
CA LYS A 11 10.23 -38.94 -39.69
C LYS A 11 11.07 -38.03 -40.58
N ASP A 12 10.61 -36.83 -40.92
CA ASP A 12 11.35 -35.91 -41.80
C ASP A 12 11.55 -34.50 -41.21
N ALA A 13 11.93 -34.43 -39.93
CA ALA A 13 12.64 -33.28 -39.37
C ALA A 13 13.81 -33.83 -38.52
N GLY A 14 15.02 -33.72 -39.07
CA GLY A 14 16.24 -34.19 -38.40
C GLY A 14 16.39 -33.57 -37.01
N GLY A 15 16.72 -34.41 -36.03
CA GLY A 15 16.99 -34.04 -34.64
C GLY A 15 18.28 -33.26 -34.42
N GLU A 16 18.60 -32.29 -35.28
CA GLU A 16 19.85 -31.51 -35.25
C GLU A 16 19.67 -29.98 -35.13
N SER A 17 18.48 -29.43 -34.81
CA SER A 17 18.35 -27.97 -34.67
C SER A 17 17.58 -27.44 -33.47
N LEU A 18 17.37 -28.23 -32.42
CA LEU A 18 16.92 -27.68 -31.14
C LEU A 18 18.14 -27.25 -30.33
N SER A 19 18.16 -26.00 -29.87
CA SER A 19 19.24 -25.51 -29.02
C SER A 19 19.33 -26.34 -27.73
N LEU A 20 20.51 -26.41 -27.11
CA LEU A 20 20.71 -27.10 -25.82
C LEU A 20 19.69 -26.67 -24.75
N LEU A 21 19.25 -25.42 -24.82
CA LEU A 21 18.21 -24.86 -23.95
C LEU A 21 16.82 -25.43 -24.24
N GLU A 22 16.47 -25.68 -25.50
CA GLU A 22 15.17 -26.25 -25.91
C GLU A 22 15.06 -27.77 -25.73
N GLN A 23 16.20 -28.43 -25.53
CA GLN A 23 16.27 -29.86 -25.23
C GLN A 23 16.02 -30.16 -23.74
N LEU A 24 16.00 -29.12 -22.90
CA LEU A 24 15.68 -29.29 -21.48
C LEU A 24 14.18 -29.58 -21.29
N PRO A 25 13.80 -30.34 -20.27
CA PRO A 25 12.43 -30.39 -19.80
C PRO A 25 11.91 -28.97 -19.54
N THR A 26 10.66 -28.70 -19.91
CA THR A 26 10.05 -27.36 -19.78
C THR A 26 10.06 -26.87 -18.32
N GLU A 27 10.02 -27.81 -17.37
CA GLU A 27 10.12 -27.59 -15.93
C GLU A 27 11.51 -27.14 -15.49
N LEU A 28 12.55 -27.25 -16.32
CA LEU A 28 13.90 -26.78 -16.01
C LEU A 28 14.22 -25.44 -16.68
N HIS A 29 13.47 -25.05 -17.71
CA HIS A 29 13.66 -23.77 -18.39
C HIS A 29 13.61 -22.59 -17.42
N HIS A 30 12.64 -22.54 -16.50
CA HIS A 30 12.52 -21.41 -15.57
C HIS A 30 13.73 -21.25 -14.64
N LYS A 31 14.39 -22.35 -14.23
CA LYS A 31 15.59 -22.30 -13.37
C LYS A 31 16.82 -21.80 -14.12
N VAL A 32 16.94 -22.17 -15.38
CA VAL A 32 18.05 -21.75 -16.24
C VAL A 32 17.85 -20.29 -16.66
N LEU A 33 16.62 -19.93 -17.08
CA LEU A 33 16.27 -18.57 -17.49
C LEU A 33 16.41 -17.57 -16.34
N ALA A 34 16.13 -17.96 -15.10
CA ALA A 34 16.30 -17.09 -13.92
C ALA A 34 17.73 -16.53 -13.74
N GLN A 35 18.74 -17.11 -14.38
CA GLN A 35 20.13 -16.66 -14.31
C GLN A 35 20.46 -15.52 -15.30
N TYR A 36 19.59 -15.30 -16.28
CA TYR A 36 19.78 -14.29 -17.33
C TYR A 36 19.07 -12.98 -16.96
N PRO A 37 19.61 -11.82 -17.39
CA PRO A 37 18.94 -10.54 -17.23
C PRO A 37 17.68 -10.45 -18.11
N GLU A 38 16.74 -9.59 -17.72
CA GLU A 38 15.44 -9.41 -18.40
C GLU A 38 15.55 -9.15 -19.91
N LYS A 39 16.54 -8.34 -20.32
CA LYS A 39 16.79 -8.04 -21.73
C LYS A 39 17.01 -9.32 -22.54
N ASP A 40 17.64 -10.32 -21.94
CA ASP A 40 17.91 -11.59 -22.59
C ASP A 40 16.65 -12.46 -22.65
N TRP A 41 15.73 -12.39 -21.68
CA TRP A 41 14.42 -13.05 -21.79
C TRP A 41 13.61 -12.52 -22.97
N TYR A 42 13.60 -11.20 -23.16
CA TYR A 42 12.93 -10.60 -24.31
C TYR A 42 13.55 -11.10 -25.62
N ASN A 43 14.88 -11.06 -25.73
CA ASN A 43 15.58 -11.55 -26.92
C ASN A 43 15.30 -13.04 -27.17
N LEU A 44 15.40 -13.88 -26.14
CA LEU A 44 15.15 -15.32 -26.21
C LEU A 44 13.71 -15.63 -26.60
N SER A 45 12.73 -14.86 -26.11
CA SER A 45 11.32 -15.03 -26.47
C SER A 45 11.04 -14.86 -27.97
N GLN A 46 11.94 -14.19 -28.70
CA GLN A 46 11.83 -13.96 -30.14
C GLN A 46 12.57 -15.01 -30.98
N VAL A 47 13.34 -15.92 -30.35
CA VAL A 47 14.19 -16.89 -31.06
C VAL A 47 13.38 -18.09 -31.57
N SER A 48 12.38 -18.55 -30.81
CA SER A 48 11.53 -19.68 -31.19
C SER A 48 10.21 -19.68 -30.42
N SER A 49 9.23 -20.48 -30.86
CA SER A 49 7.98 -20.67 -30.12
C SER A 49 8.21 -21.32 -28.75
N THR A 50 9.13 -22.28 -28.65
CA THR A 50 9.49 -22.91 -27.38
C THR A 50 10.05 -21.88 -26.40
N MET A 51 10.97 -21.04 -26.85
CA MET A 51 11.56 -20.00 -26.01
C MET A 51 10.59 -18.86 -25.71
N PHE A 52 9.66 -18.54 -26.62
CA PHE A 52 8.54 -17.64 -26.37
C PHE A 52 7.74 -18.09 -25.15
N PHE A 53 7.26 -19.33 -25.13
CA PHE A 53 6.49 -19.86 -24.00
C PHE A 53 7.33 -20.01 -22.73
N ALA A 54 8.61 -20.39 -22.86
CA ALA A 54 9.51 -20.52 -21.72
C ALA A 54 9.81 -19.17 -21.03
N CYS A 55 9.92 -18.09 -21.81
CA CYS A 55 10.20 -16.74 -21.31
C CYS A 55 8.93 -15.99 -20.88
N GLN A 56 7.74 -16.41 -21.34
CA GLN A 56 6.48 -15.74 -21.00
C GLN A 56 6.24 -15.72 -19.48
N TYR A 57 6.43 -16.86 -18.80
CA TYR A 57 6.23 -16.95 -17.34
C TYR A 57 7.13 -15.99 -16.53
N PRO A 58 8.47 -15.96 -16.70
CA PRO A 58 9.31 -15.01 -15.97
C PRO A 58 9.04 -13.54 -16.34
N LEU A 59 8.70 -13.24 -17.59
CA LEU A 59 8.30 -11.89 -18.02
C LEU A 59 7.00 -11.44 -17.36
N GLU A 60 5.97 -12.29 -17.33
CA GLU A 60 4.69 -12.01 -16.68
C GLU A 60 4.85 -11.83 -15.16
N ARG A 61 5.66 -12.67 -14.50
CA ARG A 61 5.96 -12.48 -13.07
C ARG A 61 6.62 -11.14 -12.78
N LYS A 62 7.58 -10.73 -13.62
CA LYS A 62 8.25 -9.45 -13.45
C LYS A 62 7.29 -8.29 -13.69
N ALA A 63 6.45 -8.38 -14.72
CA ALA A 63 5.40 -7.40 -14.97
C ALA A 63 4.41 -7.30 -13.79
N ALA A 64 4.00 -8.43 -13.21
CA ALA A 64 3.11 -8.45 -12.04
C ALA A 64 3.77 -7.81 -10.80
N GLN A 65 5.07 -8.04 -10.58
CA GLN A 65 5.83 -7.38 -9.53
C GLN A 65 5.93 -5.86 -9.73
N THR A 66 6.17 -5.41 -10.96
CA THR A 66 6.18 -3.98 -11.31
C THR A 66 4.81 -3.35 -11.12
N LEU A 67 3.74 -4.00 -11.60
CA LEU A 67 2.36 -3.56 -11.40
C LEU A 67 2.05 -3.44 -9.90
N LEU A 68 2.37 -4.46 -9.11
CA LEU A 68 2.15 -4.43 -7.67
C LEU A 68 2.90 -3.25 -7.04
N SER A 69 4.14 -2.97 -7.45
CA SER A 69 4.90 -1.80 -6.98
C SER A 69 4.20 -0.47 -7.28
N HIS A 70 3.65 -0.31 -8.49
CA HIS A 70 2.89 0.88 -8.87
C HIS A 70 1.61 1.04 -8.04
N VAL A 71 0.83 -0.03 -7.86
CA VAL A 71 -0.37 -0.03 -7.01
C VAL A 71 -0.02 0.42 -5.60
N ILE A 72 1.02 -0.20 -5.05
CA ILE A 72 1.52 0.06 -3.70
C ILE A 72 1.92 1.53 -3.54
N ARG A 73 2.68 2.06 -4.50
CA ARG A 73 3.13 3.46 -4.46
C ARG A 73 2.05 4.47 -4.83
N GLY A 74 0.82 4.04 -5.11
CA GLY A 74 -0.27 4.91 -5.52
C GLY A 74 -0.05 5.55 -6.89
N GLU A 75 0.79 4.94 -7.73
CA GLU A 75 1.14 5.38 -9.09
C GLU A 75 0.07 4.90 -10.08
N GLU A 76 -1.14 5.39 -9.88
CA GLU A 76 -2.36 4.92 -10.56
C GLU A 76 -2.23 4.87 -12.09
N ALA A 77 -1.69 5.91 -12.72
CA ALA A 77 -1.61 5.99 -14.18
C ALA A 77 -0.76 4.86 -14.77
N GLU A 78 0.39 4.57 -14.14
CA GLU A 78 1.27 3.47 -14.58
C GLU A 78 0.65 2.11 -14.27
N ALA A 79 0.01 1.95 -13.11
CA ALA A 79 -0.71 0.72 -12.76
C ALA A 79 -1.82 0.41 -13.79
N LEU A 80 -2.67 1.39 -14.10
CA LEU A 80 -3.77 1.21 -15.06
C LEU A 80 -3.26 0.94 -16.48
N LYS A 81 -2.19 1.61 -16.91
CA LYS A 81 -1.54 1.35 -18.20
C LYS A 81 -1.11 -0.11 -18.33
N MET A 82 -0.56 -0.70 -17.27
CA MET A 82 -0.16 -2.11 -17.26
C MET A 82 -1.38 -3.06 -17.25
N ILE A 83 -2.42 -2.72 -16.49
CA ILE A 83 -3.65 -3.52 -16.42
C ILE A 83 -4.37 -3.54 -17.76
N VAL A 84 -4.51 -2.39 -18.43
CA VAL A 84 -5.10 -2.28 -19.77
C VAL A 84 -4.34 -3.13 -20.78
N ALA A 85 -3.00 -3.12 -20.71
CA ALA A 85 -2.17 -3.90 -21.62
C ALA A 85 -2.29 -5.41 -21.37
N ASN A 86 -2.46 -5.83 -20.11
CA ASN A 86 -2.63 -7.24 -19.75
C ASN A 86 -3.41 -7.41 -18.43
N PRO A 87 -4.74 -7.57 -18.48
CA PRO A 87 -5.55 -7.73 -17.28
C PRO A 87 -5.19 -8.96 -16.44
N ARG A 88 -4.54 -9.98 -17.03
CA ARG A 88 -4.16 -11.23 -16.31
C ARG A 88 -3.16 -10.96 -15.20
N LEU A 89 -2.44 -9.84 -15.22
CA LEU A 89 -1.55 -9.44 -14.15
C LEU A 89 -2.27 -9.26 -12.81
N LEU A 90 -3.59 -9.00 -12.82
CA LEU A 90 -4.44 -8.94 -11.61
C LEU A 90 -4.53 -10.29 -10.89
N LEU A 91 -4.20 -11.39 -11.56
CA LEU A 91 -4.32 -12.75 -11.04
C LEU A 91 -3.01 -13.32 -10.49
N ILE A 92 -1.89 -12.58 -10.59
CA ILE A 92 -0.56 -13.10 -10.28
C ILE A 92 -0.10 -12.53 -8.92
N PRO A 93 -0.07 -13.36 -7.85
CA PRO A 93 0.47 -12.95 -6.57
C PRO A 93 1.96 -12.63 -6.70
N SER A 94 2.36 -11.48 -6.18
CA SER A 94 3.71 -10.94 -6.34
C SER A 94 4.25 -10.38 -5.02
N GLN A 95 5.41 -9.75 -5.06
CA GLN A 95 6.00 -9.08 -3.91
C GLN A 95 6.43 -7.65 -4.24
N ALA A 96 6.26 -6.72 -3.31
CA ALA A 96 6.72 -5.35 -3.45
C ALA A 96 6.84 -4.66 -2.09
N THR A 97 7.58 -3.55 -2.07
CA THR A 97 7.89 -2.78 -0.86
C THR A 97 7.39 -1.35 -1.02
N ASP A 98 6.70 -0.85 0.01
CA ASP A 98 6.17 0.52 0.05
C ASP A 98 7.22 1.56 0.47
N TYR A 99 6.78 2.82 0.61
CA TYR A 99 7.64 3.92 1.06
C TYR A 99 8.08 3.82 2.52
N SER A 100 7.39 3.04 3.35
CA SER A 100 7.73 2.82 4.76
C SER A 100 8.73 1.68 4.97
N GLY A 101 9.00 0.90 3.92
CA GLY A 101 9.85 -0.30 3.97
C GLY A 101 9.07 -1.58 4.26
N HIS A 102 7.74 -1.52 4.37
CA HIS A 102 6.90 -2.70 4.52
C HIS A 102 6.89 -3.50 3.22
N SER A 103 7.34 -4.75 3.29
CA SER A 103 7.37 -5.68 2.17
C SER A 103 6.20 -6.65 2.22
N TYR A 104 5.41 -6.66 1.15
CA TYR A 104 4.25 -7.50 0.99
C TYR A 104 4.60 -8.64 0.04
N ILE A 105 4.19 -9.85 0.39
CA ILE A 105 4.56 -11.07 -0.34
C ILE A 105 3.32 -11.91 -0.59
N GLY A 106 3.15 -12.37 -1.83
CA GLY A 106 2.07 -13.28 -2.20
C GLY A 106 0.71 -12.60 -2.28
N ILE A 107 0.66 -11.30 -2.53
CA ILE A 107 -0.60 -10.57 -2.74
C ILE A 107 -0.77 -10.15 -4.19
N THR A 108 -2.01 -10.08 -4.64
CA THR A 108 -2.36 -9.57 -5.97
C THR A 108 -2.47 -8.04 -5.98
N PRO A 109 -2.45 -7.39 -7.16
CA PRO A 109 -2.67 -5.96 -7.28
C PRO A 109 -4.02 -5.49 -6.70
N PHE A 110 -5.09 -6.25 -6.91
CA PHE A 110 -6.41 -5.91 -6.36
C PHE A 110 -6.43 -6.04 -4.83
N GLN A 111 -5.84 -7.10 -4.28
CA GLN A 111 -5.67 -7.25 -2.84
C GLN A 111 -4.84 -6.13 -2.23
N ALA A 112 -3.77 -5.67 -2.89
CA ALA A 112 -2.97 -4.56 -2.40
C ALA A 112 -3.78 -3.24 -2.33
N ALA A 113 -4.57 -2.95 -3.35
CA ALA A 113 -5.45 -1.77 -3.34
C ALA A 113 -6.48 -1.85 -2.19
N LEU A 114 -7.00 -3.05 -1.90
CA LEU A 114 -7.87 -3.32 -0.75
C LEU A 114 -7.12 -3.18 0.57
N ILE A 115 -5.93 -3.72 0.74
CA ILE A 115 -5.19 -3.66 2.01
C ILE A 115 -4.88 -2.19 2.41
N TRP A 116 -4.75 -1.29 1.43
CA TRP A 116 -4.35 0.12 1.62
C TRP A 116 -5.47 1.12 1.44
N HIS A 117 -6.69 0.63 1.38
CA HIS A 117 -7.89 1.46 1.29
C HIS A 117 -7.84 2.41 0.08
N ASP A 118 -7.18 2.01 -1.02
CA ASP A 118 -7.14 2.81 -2.25
C ASP A 118 -8.43 2.58 -3.04
N VAL A 119 -9.52 3.12 -2.50
CA VAL A 119 -10.87 3.01 -3.07
C VAL A 119 -10.91 3.46 -4.52
N MET A 120 -10.16 4.51 -4.86
CA MET A 120 -10.22 5.07 -6.21
C MET A 120 -9.53 4.16 -7.22
N LEU A 121 -8.39 3.58 -6.83
CA LEU A 121 -7.69 2.61 -7.68
C LEU A 121 -8.46 1.30 -7.78
N TRP A 122 -8.94 0.74 -6.65
CA TRP A 122 -9.67 -0.53 -6.72
C TRP A 122 -10.91 -0.43 -7.61
N LYS A 123 -11.67 0.69 -7.53
CA LYS A 123 -12.89 0.86 -8.34
C LYS A 123 -12.58 0.93 -9.83
N LYS A 124 -11.39 1.44 -10.18
CA LYS A 124 -10.90 1.44 -11.56
C LYS A 124 -10.35 0.09 -12.00
N ILE A 125 -9.89 -0.75 -11.07
CA ILE A 125 -9.44 -2.12 -11.35
C ILE A 125 -10.63 -3.05 -11.62
N GLU A 126 -11.73 -2.90 -10.87
CA GLU A 126 -12.87 -3.83 -10.91
C GLU A 126 -13.38 -4.20 -12.31
N PRO A 127 -13.59 -3.27 -13.25
CA PRO A 127 -14.09 -3.59 -14.60
C PRO A 127 -13.18 -4.52 -15.39
N TYR A 128 -11.87 -4.53 -15.12
CA TYR A 128 -10.93 -5.39 -15.85
C TYR A 128 -11.05 -6.87 -15.46
N PHE A 129 -11.77 -7.19 -14.38
CA PHE A 129 -12.15 -8.57 -14.09
C PHE A 129 -13.20 -9.09 -15.08
N ASP A 130 -14.01 -8.23 -15.72
CA ASP A 130 -14.95 -8.66 -16.77
C ASP A 130 -14.24 -9.14 -18.04
N GLU A 131 -13.00 -8.69 -18.27
CA GLU A 131 -12.18 -9.08 -19.42
C GLU A 131 -11.48 -10.43 -19.21
N LEU A 132 -11.54 -10.99 -18.00
CA LEU A 132 -10.85 -12.22 -17.62
C LEU A 132 -11.79 -13.43 -17.64
N PRO A 133 -11.31 -14.62 -18.08
CA PRO A 133 -12.04 -15.87 -17.88
C PRO A 133 -12.29 -16.10 -16.39
N ASN A 134 -13.56 -16.25 -16.00
CA ASN A 134 -14.00 -16.37 -14.59
C ASN A 134 -13.59 -15.19 -13.69
N GLY A 135 -13.33 -14.00 -14.26
CA GLY A 135 -12.74 -12.91 -13.48
C GLY A 135 -13.64 -12.39 -12.35
N GLN A 136 -14.96 -12.39 -12.50
CA GLN A 136 -15.85 -12.03 -11.39
C GLN A 136 -15.73 -12.99 -10.20
N ALA A 137 -15.65 -14.30 -10.45
CA ALA A 137 -15.42 -15.28 -9.39
C ALA A 137 -14.04 -15.10 -8.73
N GLU A 138 -13.04 -14.74 -9.52
CA GLU A 138 -11.69 -14.46 -9.03
C GLU A 138 -11.63 -13.17 -8.19
N LYS A 139 -12.37 -12.12 -8.58
CA LYS A 139 -12.54 -10.89 -7.79
C LYS A 139 -13.12 -11.21 -6.41
N VAL A 140 -14.20 -12.00 -6.37
CA VAL A 140 -14.86 -12.45 -5.13
C VAL A 140 -13.90 -13.30 -4.29
N SER A 141 -13.18 -14.23 -4.92
CA SER A 141 -12.18 -15.08 -4.27
C SER A 141 -11.08 -14.25 -3.60
N GLN A 142 -10.51 -13.27 -4.31
CA GLN A 142 -9.46 -12.39 -3.80
C GLN A 142 -9.95 -11.53 -2.63
N PHE A 143 -11.18 -11.01 -2.69
CA PHE A 143 -11.80 -10.25 -1.60
C PHE A 143 -12.02 -11.13 -0.35
N LYS A 144 -12.63 -12.30 -0.51
CA LYS A 144 -12.89 -13.23 0.60
C LYS A 144 -11.62 -13.80 1.21
N ALA A 145 -10.56 -13.96 0.43
CA ALA A 145 -9.25 -14.37 0.94
C ALA A 145 -8.66 -13.36 1.93
N LEU A 146 -8.99 -12.07 1.78
CA LEU A 146 -8.60 -11.03 2.74
C LEU A 146 -9.58 -10.91 3.90
N PHE A 147 -10.88 -11.07 3.64
CA PHE A 147 -11.94 -10.80 4.60
C PHE A 147 -12.88 -12.01 4.79
N PRO A 148 -12.37 -13.17 5.24
CA PRO A 148 -13.19 -14.38 5.36
C PRO A 148 -14.32 -14.23 6.39
N GLU A 149 -14.11 -13.38 7.39
CA GLU A 149 -15.06 -13.08 8.49
C GLU A 149 -15.53 -11.61 8.46
N GLY A 150 -15.33 -10.91 7.34
CA GLY A 150 -15.53 -9.47 7.22
C GLY A 150 -14.28 -8.64 7.52
N LEU A 151 -14.46 -7.32 7.69
CA LEU A 151 -13.36 -6.41 7.98
C LEU A 151 -12.72 -6.72 9.35
N PRO A 152 -11.38 -6.77 9.45
CA PRO A 152 -10.72 -7.10 10.70
C PRO A 152 -11.00 -6.04 11.76
N LYS A 153 -11.23 -6.49 13.00
CA LYS A 153 -11.23 -5.57 14.14
C LYS A 153 -9.81 -5.09 14.39
N GLN A 154 -9.61 -3.79 14.31
CA GLN A 154 -8.33 -3.13 14.57
C GLN A 154 -8.38 -2.40 15.92
N GLU A 155 -7.24 -2.31 16.59
CA GLU A 155 -7.09 -1.57 17.85
C GLU A 155 -6.02 -0.48 17.67
N PRO A 156 -6.17 0.69 18.30
CA PRO A 156 -5.17 1.75 18.21
C PRO A 156 -3.90 1.41 19.02
N TYR A 157 -2.81 2.12 18.73
CA TYR A 157 -1.57 2.01 19.50
C TYR A 157 -1.76 2.62 20.89
N ASP A 158 -1.17 2.00 21.91
CA ASP A 158 -1.24 2.47 23.29
C ASP A 158 -0.19 3.56 23.59
N PHE A 159 -0.63 4.83 23.64
CA PHE A 159 0.24 5.97 23.92
C PHE A 159 0.49 6.25 25.41
N ARG A 160 -0.10 5.49 26.35
CA ARG A 160 -0.08 5.83 27.80
C ARG A 160 1.32 6.10 28.33
N SER A 161 2.28 5.22 28.01
CA SER A 161 3.68 5.35 28.44
C SER A 161 4.34 6.61 27.89
N LEU A 162 4.12 6.93 26.60
CA LEU A 162 4.69 8.11 25.96
C LEU A 162 4.08 9.40 26.54
N ILE A 163 2.77 9.44 26.73
CA ILE A 163 2.03 10.58 27.30
C ILE A 163 2.57 10.88 28.71
N GLN A 164 2.71 9.86 29.55
CA GLN A 164 3.17 10.01 30.92
C GLN A 164 4.57 10.65 30.98
N VAL A 165 5.48 10.22 30.10
CA VAL A 165 6.84 10.76 30.04
C VAL A 165 6.85 12.19 29.50
N ILE A 166 6.13 12.48 28.41
CA ILE A 166 6.03 13.84 27.86
C ILE A 166 5.51 14.81 28.92
N SER A 167 4.42 14.45 29.59
CA SER A 167 3.74 15.30 30.57
C SER A 167 4.62 15.66 31.77
N ARG A 168 5.54 14.77 32.16
CA ARG A 168 6.45 14.94 33.31
C ARG A 168 7.80 15.54 32.93
N SER A 169 8.12 15.63 31.65
CA SER A 169 9.43 16.11 31.18
C SER A 169 9.54 17.62 31.30
N SER A 170 10.73 18.10 31.65
CA SER A 170 11.00 19.54 31.72
C SER A 170 11.01 20.17 30.32
N ASN A 171 10.74 21.48 30.21
CA ASN A 171 10.86 22.18 28.92
C ASN A 171 12.28 22.06 28.33
N ALA A 172 13.32 22.00 29.15
CA ALA A 172 14.69 21.82 28.69
C ALA A 172 14.91 20.45 28.03
N ASP A 173 14.37 19.38 28.62
CA ASP A 173 14.46 18.03 28.07
C ASP A 173 13.65 17.89 26.79
N ILE A 174 12.43 18.46 26.75
CA ILE A 174 11.59 18.49 25.55
C ILE A 174 12.30 19.23 24.42
N MET A 175 12.89 20.40 24.70
CA MET A 175 13.64 21.17 23.71
C MET A 175 14.89 20.45 23.23
N ALA A 176 15.61 19.74 24.11
CA ALA A 176 16.72 18.89 23.72
C ALA A 176 16.27 17.77 22.78
N ALA A 177 15.14 17.12 23.07
CA ALA A 177 14.56 16.08 22.22
C ALA A 177 14.08 16.63 20.86
N LEU A 178 13.47 17.82 20.82
CA LEU A 178 13.10 18.53 19.58
C LEU A 178 14.33 18.89 18.73
N GLN A 179 15.44 19.23 19.37
CA GLN A 179 16.72 19.49 18.73
C GLN A 179 17.50 18.20 18.40
N LYS A 180 16.90 17.03 18.63
CA LYS A 180 17.50 15.70 18.36
C LYS A 180 18.81 15.48 19.10
N LYS A 181 19.01 16.15 20.26
CA LYS A 181 20.17 15.97 21.13
C LYS A 181 20.01 14.66 21.89
N ASN A 182 20.84 13.67 21.58
CA ASN A 182 20.83 12.41 22.32
C ASN A 182 21.52 12.58 23.68
N ASN A 183 20.72 12.85 24.70
CA ASN A 183 21.18 13.07 26.07
C ASN A 183 20.74 11.96 27.04
N ASN A 184 20.28 10.79 26.54
CA ASN A 184 19.79 9.66 27.34
C ASN A 184 18.71 10.03 28.38
N THR A 185 18.00 11.14 28.20
CA THR A 185 16.89 11.53 29.08
C THR A 185 15.71 10.54 28.96
N PRO A 186 14.83 10.48 29.98
CA PRO A 186 13.63 9.65 29.92
C PRO A 186 12.78 9.89 28.66
N ILE A 187 12.68 11.14 28.18
CA ILE A 187 11.93 11.46 26.96
C ILE A 187 12.58 10.90 25.69
N CYS A 188 13.91 11.00 25.57
CA CYS A 188 14.64 10.43 24.44
C CYS A 188 14.48 8.89 24.38
N GLN A 189 14.52 8.23 25.56
CA GLN A 189 14.27 6.79 25.66
C GLN A 189 12.83 6.42 25.32
N ALA A 190 11.85 7.18 25.82
CA ALA A 190 10.44 6.96 25.52
C ALA A 190 10.12 7.10 24.02
N LEU A 191 10.68 8.11 23.35
CA LEU A 191 10.54 8.30 21.91
C LEU A 191 11.20 7.16 21.12
N LYS A 192 12.38 6.69 21.54
CA LYS A 192 13.03 5.53 20.92
C LYS A 192 12.17 4.27 21.05
N ASN A 193 11.68 3.99 22.26
CA ASN A 193 10.84 2.83 22.54
C ASN A 193 9.53 2.89 21.75
N PHE A 194 8.89 4.07 21.70
CA PHE A 194 7.71 4.30 20.88
C PHE A 194 7.98 3.95 19.41
N ARG A 195 9.04 4.53 18.81
CA ARG A 195 9.39 4.31 17.40
C ARG A 195 9.65 2.84 17.09
N THR A 196 10.42 2.15 17.93
CA THR A 196 10.69 0.72 17.79
C THR A 196 9.40 -0.08 17.88
N ASN A 197 8.63 0.09 18.95
CA ASN A 197 7.40 -0.68 19.17
C ASN A 197 6.35 -0.42 18.09
N PHE A 198 6.21 0.83 17.64
CA PHE A 198 5.25 1.21 16.61
C PHE A 198 5.63 0.66 15.23
N THR A 199 6.92 0.70 14.89
CA THR A 199 7.44 0.09 13.65
C THR A 199 7.20 -1.42 13.67
N ASP A 200 7.55 -2.09 14.77
CA ASP A 200 7.35 -3.53 14.92
C ASP A 200 5.88 -3.95 14.87
N LEU A 201 4.98 -3.10 15.36
CA LEU A 201 3.53 -3.31 15.25
C LEU A 201 3.08 -3.19 13.79
N THR A 202 3.37 -2.05 13.17
CA THR A 202 2.83 -1.72 11.83
C THR A 202 3.36 -2.67 10.75
N LEU A 203 4.62 -3.12 10.86
CA LEU A 203 5.20 -4.10 9.93
C LEU A 203 4.62 -5.52 10.09
N LYS A 204 3.85 -5.79 11.15
CA LYS A 204 3.13 -7.06 11.36
C LYS A 204 1.66 -6.96 10.98
N GLU A 205 1.12 -5.75 10.89
CA GLU A 205 -0.27 -5.55 10.50
C GLU A 205 -0.42 -5.86 9.01
N GLN A 206 -1.25 -6.86 8.69
CA GLN A 206 -1.54 -7.18 7.30
C GLN A 206 -2.37 -6.08 6.63
N PHE A 207 -3.22 -5.38 7.39
CA PHE A 207 -4.13 -4.33 6.93
C PHE A 207 -3.74 -2.99 7.51
N PHE A 208 -3.78 -1.93 6.70
CA PHE A 208 -3.49 -0.59 7.21
C PHE A 208 -4.49 -0.21 8.30
N ASN A 209 -3.98 0.27 9.44
CA ASN A 209 -4.78 0.63 10.60
C ASN A 209 -4.85 2.16 10.81
N PRO A 210 -5.91 2.83 10.33
CA PRO A 210 -6.06 4.27 10.50
C PRO A 210 -6.30 4.68 11.97
N LEU A 211 -6.71 3.74 12.85
CA LEU A 211 -7.02 4.05 14.24
C LEU A 211 -5.79 4.51 15.02
N HIS A 212 -4.59 4.09 14.62
CA HIS A 212 -3.34 4.58 15.20
C HIS A 212 -3.20 6.10 15.12
N LEU A 213 -3.49 6.67 13.95
CA LEU A 213 -3.40 8.11 13.71
C LEU A 213 -4.57 8.86 14.37
N ILE A 214 -5.79 8.29 14.30
CA ILE A 214 -6.98 8.84 14.97
C ILE A 214 -6.73 8.93 16.49
N GLU A 215 -6.20 7.88 17.11
CA GLU A 215 -5.94 7.88 18.55
C GLU A 215 -4.84 8.87 18.93
N ALA A 216 -3.77 8.98 18.15
CA ALA A 216 -2.74 9.99 18.39
C ALA A 216 -3.33 11.42 18.36
N LEU A 217 -4.29 11.69 17.47
CA LEU A 217 -4.99 12.98 17.42
C LEU A 217 -5.89 13.21 18.61
N ASN A 218 -6.63 12.18 19.05
CA ASN A 218 -7.45 12.24 20.25
C ASN A 218 -6.60 12.53 21.49
N VAL A 219 -5.44 11.89 21.60
CA VAL A 219 -4.44 12.16 22.64
C VAL A 219 -3.98 13.61 22.58
N TYR A 220 -3.58 14.09 21.39
CA TYR A 220 -3.13 15.47 21.22
C TYR A 220 -4.20 16.48 21.64
N ASN A 221 -5.46 16.25 21.24
CA ASN A 221 -6.59 17.09 21.60
C ASN A 221 -6.86 17.09 23.11
N THR A 222 -6.87 15.90 23.73
CA THR A 222 -7.09 15.74 25.17
C THR A 222 -6.01 16.41 26.01
N GLN A 223 -4.76 16.34 25.56
CA GLN A 223 -3.62 16.93 26.26
C GLN A 223 -3.36 18.39 25.89
N PHE A 224 -4.11 18.98 24.95
CA PHE A 224 -3.79 20.28 24.36
C PHE A 224 -3.69 21.40 25.40
N ASP A 225 -4.64 21.46 26.32
CA ASP A 225 -4.70 22.50 27.36
C ASP A 225 -3.85 22.12 28.61
N HIS A 226 -3.35 20.87 28.66
CA HIS A 226 -2.52 20.35 29.75
C HIS A 226 -1.02 20.43 29.43
N TRP A 227 -0.66 20.40 28.15
CA TRP A 227 0.72 20.43 27.68
C TRP A 227 1.19 21.85 27.35
N SER A 228 2.45 22.13 27.67
CA SER A 228 3.15 23.30 27.17
C SER A 228 3.20 23.31 25.64
N TRP A 229 3.49 24.47 25.05
CA TRP A 229 3.70 24.56 23.61
C TRP A 229 4.76 23.56 23.12
N HIS A 230 5.87 23.41 23.85
CA HIS A 230 6.95 22.50 23.47
C HIS A 230 6.55 21.02 23.55
N GLN A 231 5.77 20.64 24.57
CA GLN A 231 5.26 19.26 24.69
C GLN A 231 4.32 18.92 23.54
N ARG A 232 3.43 19.86 23.18
CA ARG A 232 2.56 19.74 22.00
C ARG A 232 3.36 19.63 20.71
N ASP A 233 4.35 20.51 20.51
CA ASP A 233 5.21 20.48 19.32
C ASP A 233 5.95 19.14 19.20
N LEU A 234 6.46 18.61 20.31
CA LEU A 234 7.14 17.33 20.35
C LEU A 234 6.21 16.18 19.96
N PHE A 235 5.01 16.10 20.56
CA PHE A 235 4.07 15.03 20.24
C PHE A 235 3.59 15.11 18.78
N TRP A 236 3.30 16.33 18.30
CA TRP A 236 2.92 16.56 16.90
C TRP A 236 4.00 16.06 15.95
N ARG A 237 5.24 16.55 16.11
CA ARG A 237 6.33 16.24 15.17
C ARG A 237 6.83 14.81 15.29
N GLN A 238 6.96 14.29 16.51
CA GLN A 238 7.68 13.04 16.76
C GLN A 238 6.81 11.83 17.09
N ALA A 239 5.51 12.01 17.39
CA ALA A 239 4.56 10.91 17.51
C ALA A 239 3.62 10.87 16.30
N ILE A 240 2.79 11.91 16.11
CA ILE A 240 1.84 11.98 14.97
C ILE A 240 2.59 11.91 13.64
N GLY A 241 3.63 12.73 13.46
CA GLY A 241 4.47 12.69 12.27
C GLY A 241 5.12 11.33 12.04
N TYR A 242 5.46 10.59 13.10
CA TYR A 242 6.12 9.30 12.94
C TYR A 242 5.14 8.22 12.47
N ILE A 243 3.91 8.24 13.00
CA ILE A 243 2.81 7.38 12.52
C ILE A 243 2.50 7.65 11.06
N GLN A 244 2.49 8.93 10.67
CA GLN A 244 2.28 9.36 9.29
C GLN A 244 3.30 8.78 8.29
N ARG A 245 4.48 8.33 8.72
CA ARG A 245 5.45 7.67 7.83
C ARG A 245 4.97 6.32 7.30
N PHE A 246 4.03 5.69 8.01
CA PHE A 246 3.48 4.38 7.68
C PHE A 246 2.10 4.47 7.02
N THR A 247 1.62 5.68 6.70
CA THR A 247 0.36 5.82 5.97
C THR A 247 0.55 5.37 4.52
N PRO A 248 -0.39 4.62 3.93
CA PRO A 248 -0.33 4.24 2.53
C PRO A 248 -0.28 5.46 1.61
N ALA A 249 0.23 5.25 0.39
CA ALA A 249 0.34 6.32 -0.60
C ALA A 249 -0.99 7.02 -0.88
N SER A 250 -2.11 6.28 -0.86
CA SER A 250 -3.47 6.83 -1.02
C SER A 250 -3.83 7.87 0.07
N TYR A 251 -3.44 7.62 1.33
CA TYR A 251 -3.62 8.57 2.44
C TYR A 251 -2.65 9.73 2.32
N ALA A 252 -1.38 9.47 2.04
CA ALA A 252 -0.38 10.51 1.84
C ALA A 252 -0.81 11.50 0.74
N GLN A 253 -1.31 11.00 -0.39
CA GLN A 253 -1.85 11.81 -1.48
C GLN A 253 -3.06 12.65 -1.04
N ALA A 254 -3.99 12.04 -0.29
CA ALA A 254 -5.13 12.76 0.25
C ALA A 254 -4.71 13.87 1.25
N PHE A 255 -3.69 13.59 2.06
CA PHE A 255 -3.13 14.55 3.01
C PHE A 255 -2.38 15.69 2.32
N CYS A 256 -1.67 15.40 1.23
CA CYS A 256 -1.00 16.41 0.41
C CYS A 256 -1.98 17.34 -0.28
N GLN A 257 -3.11 16.81 -0.77
CA GLN A 257 -4.17 17.62 -1.34
C GLN A 257 -4.90 18.44 -0.27
N GLY A 258 -5.16 17.84 0.89
CA GLY A 258 -5.98 18.42 1.95
C GLY A 258 -7.36 17.76 2.02
N LEU A 259 -7.69 17.17 3.18
CA LEU A 259 -8.96 16.48 3.41
C LEU A 259 -10.16 17.42 3.32
N TYR A 260 -10.03 18.70 3.69
CA TYR A 260 -11.11 19.68 3.52
C TYR A 260 -11.56 19.77 2.06
N TYR A 261 -10.60 19.88 1.14
CA TYR A 261 -10.89 19.98 -0.29
C TYR A 261 -11.53 18.69 -0.83
N ILE A 262 -11.18 17.53 -0.29
CA ILE A 262 -11.72 16.25 -0.72
C ILE A 262 -13.14 16.02 -0.18
N ILE A 263 -13.36 16.31 1.11
CA ILE A 263 -14.59 15.96 1.82
C ILE A 263 -15.65 17.06 1.66
N GLU A 264 -15.28 18.31 1.96
CA GLU A 264 -16.20 19.44 2.00
C GLU A 264 -16.40 20.03 0.59
N GLU A 265 -15.31 20.32 -0.13
CA GLU A 265 -15.40 20.87 -1.48
C GLU A 265 -15.63 19.82 -2.57
N LYS A 266 -15.48 18.52 -2.23
CA LYS A 266 -15.66 17.40 -3.17
C LYS A 266 -14.76 17.49 -4.41
N ASN A 267 -13.58 18.10 -4.25
CA ASN A 267 -12.60 18.19 -5.31
C ASN A 267 -12.12 16.78 -5.72
N PRO A 268 -11.91 16.52 -7.02
CA PRO A 268 -11.35 15.24 -7.47
C PRO A 268 -10.02 14.92 -6.77
N ARG A 269 -9.82 13.65 -6.41
CA ARG A 269 -8.58 13.20 -5.77
C ARG A 269 -7.39 13.34 -6.71
N ARG A 270 -6.33 13.99 -6.23
CA ARG A 270 -5.05 14.16 -6.93
C ARG A 270 -4.10 13.04 -6.53
N ARG A 271 -3.41 12.45 -7.51
CA ARG A 271 -2.37 11.42 -7.31
C ARG A 271 -0.98 12.05 -7.16
N SER A 272 -0.84 12.98 -6.22
CA SER A 272 0.42 13.70 -5.97
C SER A 272 0.87 13.49 -4.53
N LEU A 273 2.17 13.24 -4.35
CA LEU A 273 2.83 13.19 -3.04
C LEU A 273 3.45 14.54 -2.66
N THR A 274 3.34 15.55 -3.52
CA THR A 274 3.71 16.94 -3.23
C THR A 274 2.54 17.65 -2.58
N PHE A 275 2.81 18.37 -1.49
CA PHE A 275 1.81 19.15 -0.78
C PHE A 275 1.24 20.26 -1.70
N GLN A 276 -0.05 20.56 -1.55
CA GLN A 276 -0.70 21.55 -2.42
C GLN A 276 -0.20 22.97 -2.16
N ASP A 277 0.05 23.29 -0.89
CA ASP A 277 0.42 24.63 -0.43
C ASP A 277 1.93 24.77 -0.14
N ASP A 278 2.73 23.73 -0.44
CA ASP A 278 4.16 23.67 -0.15
C ASP A 278 4.87 22.79 -1.21
N ASP A 279 6.06 23.17 -1.67
CA ASP A 279 6.86 22.37 -2.61
C ASP A 279 7.46 21.10 -1.95
N ALA A 280 7.22 20.90 -0.65
CA ALA A 280 7.60 19.70 0.07
C ALA A 280 6.91 18.43 -0.47
N THR A 281 7.62 17.31 -0.37
CA THR A 281 7.09 15.96 -0.66
C THR A 281 6.81 15.22 0.65
N TYR A 282 5.74 14.45 0.69
CA TYR A 282 5.31 13.70 1.87
C TYR A 282 6.37 12.70 2.38
N PHE A 283 6.87 11.86 1.47
CA PHE A 283 7.92 10.91 1.77
C PHE A 283 9.28 11.52 1.44
N THR A 284 10.01 11.93 2.48
CA THR A 284 11.38 12.46 2.34
C THR A 284 12.41 11.35 2.55
N PRO A 285 13.49 11.30 1.75
CA PRO A 285 14.57 10.34 1.97
C PRO A 285 15.35 10.66 3.26
N GLY A 286 15.42 9.69 4.17
CA GLY A 286 16.29 9.74 5.35
C GLY A 286 15.66 9.20 6.65
N ASP A 287 16.48 8.57 7.49
CA ASP A 287 16.02 7.84 8.67
C ASP A 287 15.72 8.72 9.89
N SER A 288 16.09 10.01 9.86
CA SER A 288 15.97 10.94 11.00
C SER A 288 15.75 12.40 10.60
N VAL A 289 15.18 12.60 9.40
CA VAL A 289 14.84 13.91 8.84
C VAL A 289 13.42 13.90 8.29
N GLY A 290 12.79 15.06 8.29
CA GLY A 290 11.46 15.26 7.72
C GLY A 290 10.32 14.72 8.60
N LEU A 291 9.38 14.01 7.98
CA LEU A 291 8.16 13.51 8.61
C LEU A 291 8.48 12.61 9.83
N GLY A 292 7.95 12.94 11.01
CA GLY A 292 8.21 12.18 12.24
C GLY A 292 9.44 12.60 13.05
N PHE A 293 10.14 13.65 12.59
CA PHE A 293 11.29 14.23 13.27
C PHE A 293 11.24 15.76 13.25
N ASP A 294 11.22 16.32 12.05
CA ASP A 294 11.27 17.75 11.81
C ASP A 294 9.86 18.34 11.69
N PHE A 295 8.90 17.59 11.16
CA PHE A 295 7.52 18.03 10.99
C PHE A 295 6.51 16.88 11.06
N ALA A 296 5.23 17.24 11.10
CA ALA A 296 4.12 16.37 10.76
C ALA A 296 3.24 17.05 9.70
N ALA A 297 2.56 16.26 8.87
CA ALA A 297 1.68 16.78 7.85
C ALA A 297 0.40 17.35 8.49
N SER A 298 0.00 18.55 8.09
CA SER A 298 -1.28 19.17 8.43
C SER A 298 -2.22 18.96 7.25
N TRP A 299 -2.91 17.82 7.27
CA TRP A 299 -3.72 17.34 6.16
C TRP A 299 -5.04 18.07 5.97
N LEU A 300 -5.44 19.04 6.81
CA LEU A 300 -6.70 19.74 6.56
C LEU A 300 -6.62 20.55 5.26
N TRP A 301 -5.49 21.24 5.05
CA TRP A 301 -5.27 22.16 3.94
C TRP A 301 -4.19 21.72 2.96
N GLY A 302 -3.47 20.63 3.24
CA GLY A 302 -2.40 20.17 2.36
C GLY A 302 -1.08 20.92 2.54
N ASN A 303 -0.65 21.14 3.79
CA ASN A 303 0.63 21.77 4.13
C ASN A 303 1.45 20.99 5.16
N VAL A 304 2.76 21.27 5.18
CA VAL A 304 3.68 20.82 6.22
C VAL A 304 3.69 21.80 7.38
N ARG A 305 3.78 21.33 8.64
CA ARG A 305 3.91 22.22 9.80
C ARG A 305 5.01 21.80 10.78
N SER A 306 5.89 22.76 11.07
CA SER A 306 6.81 22.78 12.20
C SER A 306 6.13 23.48 13.39
N GLY A 307 5.13 22.83 13.98
CA GLY A 307 4.29 23.38 15.04
C GLY A 307 2.90 22.79 15.01
N GLY A 308 2.40 22.33 16.17
CA GLY A 308 1.06 21.78 16.26
C GLY A 308 -0.04 22.82 15.94
N PRO A 309 -1.17 22.41 15.35
CA PRO A 309 -2.23 23.32 14.92
C PRO A 309 -2.95 23.91 16.14
N GLY A 310 -2.72 25.19 16.41
CA GLY A 310 -3.30 25.87 17.57
C GLY A 310 -4.83 26.05 17.53
N PHE A 311 -5.43 26.20 16.34
CA PHE A 311 -6.83 26.62 16.17
C PHE A 311 -7.73 25.61 15.43
N LEU A 312 -7.23 24.43 15.02
CA LEU A 312 -7.93 23.51 14.10
C LEU A 312 -8.00 22.05 14.61
N ARG A 313 -7.92 21.87 15.92
CA ARG A 313 -7.66 20.58 16.58
C ARG A 313 -8.78 19.54 16.41
N GLU A 314 -10.03 19.96 16.60
CA GLU A 314 -11.22 19.09 16.45
C GLU A 314 -11.53 18.81 14.97
N ALA A 315 -11.35 19.81 14.12
CA ALA A 315 -11.56 19.68 12.67
C ALA A 315 -10.63 18.64 12.03
N LEU A 316 -9.38 18.49 12.51
CA LEU A 316 -8.41 17.54 11.97
C LEU A 316 -8.78 16.08 12.24
N ALA A 317 -9.14 15.77 13.49
CA ALA A 317 -9.58 14.43 13.88
C ALA A 317 -10.92 14.08 13.20
N GLY A 318 -11.87 15.00 13.21
CA GLY A 318 -13.18 14.82 12.56
C GLY A 318 -13.07 14.59 11.06
N ALA A 319 -12.24 15.36 10.35
CA ALA A 319 -12.02 15.17 8.91
C ALA A 319 -11.40 13.81 8.58
N LEU A 320 -10.42 13.34 9.36
CA LEU A 320 -9.84 12.01 9.16
C LEU A 320 -10.86 10.91 9.46
N LEU A 321 -11.67 11.06 10.50
CA LEU A 321 -12.70 10.09 10.86
C LEU A 321 -13.72 9.95 9.73
N ASN A 322 -14.24 11.07 9.23
CA ASN A 322 -15.17 11.09 8.09
C ASN A 322 -14.54 10.47 6.84
N TYR A 323 -13.28 10.77 6.55
CA TYR A 323 -12.56 10.14 5.44
C TYR A 323 -12.49 8.61 5.56
N VAL A 324 -12.20 8.10 6.77
CA VAL A 324 -12.14 6.66 7.07
C VAL A 324 -13.53 6.02 6.99
N GLU A 325 -14.58 6.69 7.47
CA GLU A 325 -15.97 6.21 7.37
C GLU A 325 -16.41 6.06 5.90
N GLN A 326 -16.06 7.01 5.03
CA GLN A 326 -16.35 6.89 3.58
C GLN A 326 -15.64 5.69 2.94
N ILE A 327 -14.43 5.39 3.39
CA ILE A 327 -13.68 4.20 2.97
C ILE A 327 -14.38 2.92 3.46
N GLN A 328 -14.78 2.88 4.74
CA GLN A 328 -15.50 1.74 5.32
C GLN A 328 -16.81 1.47 4.59
N GLN A 329 -17.56 2.51 4.25
CA GLN A 329 -18.77 2.37 3.43
C GLN A 329 -18.46 1.73 2.07
N SER A 330 -17.36 2.11 1.43
CA SER A 330 -16.96 1.52 0.15
C SER A 330 -16.62 0.03 0.25
N TYR A 331 -16.13 -0.45 1.40
CA TYR A 331 -15.98 -1.89 1.65
C TYR A 331 -17.30 -2.61 1.84
N LEU A 332 -18.27 -1.98 2.53
CA LEU A 332 -19.60 -2.57 2.72
C LEU A 332 -20.31 -2.75 1.37
N ASP A 333 -20.21 -1.74 0.50
CA ASP A 333 -20.75 -1.80 -0.86
C ASP A 333 -20.10 -2.94 -1.67
N LEU A 334 -18.78 -3.08 -1.58
CA LEU A 334 -18.04 -4.15 -2.26
C LEU A 334 -18.36 -5.54 -1.68
N SER A 335 -18.48 -5.66 -0.35
CA SER A 335 -18.86 -6.91 0.31
C SER A 335 -20.24 -7.37 -0.15
N THR A 336 -21.20 -6.45 -0.18
CA THR A 336 -22.57 -6.72 -0.65
C THR A 336 -22.55 -7.20 -2.11
N THR A 337 -21.81 -6.50 -2.96
CA THR A 337 -21.64 -6.88 -4.37
C THR A 337 -21.03 -8.27 -4.52
N CYS A 338 -20.00 -8.59 -3.73
CA CYS A 338 -19.35 -9.90 -3.75
C CYS A 338 -20.27 -11.03 -3.24
N GLU A 339 -21.12 -10.76 -2.25
CA GLU A 339 -22.11 -11.71 -1.73
C GLU A 339 -23.21 -12.00 -2.76
N GLU A 340 -23.72 -10.97 -3.44
CA GLU A 340 -24.72 -11.10 -4.51
C GLU A 340 -24.20 -11.94 -5.68
N MET A 341 -22.92 -11.76 -6.04
CA MET A 341 -22.27 -12.53 -7.12
C MET A 341 -22.08 -14.01 -6.77
N ASP A 342 -21.88 -14.32 -5.49
CA ASP A 342 -21.65 -15.69 -5.01
C ASP A 342 -22.97 -16.47 -4.80
N ASN A 343 -24.08 -15.75 -4.58
CA ASN A 343 -25.39 -16.35 -4.34
C ASN A 343 -26.54 -15.58 -5.03
N PRO A 344 -26.60 -15.62 -6.38
CA PRO A 344 -27.56 -14.83 -7.17
C PRO A 344 -29.04 -15.21 -6.94
N SER A 345 -29.31 -16.33 -6.25
CA SER A 345 -30.66 -16.80 -5.94
C SER A 345 -31.34 -16.05 -4.78
N ARG A 346 -30.59 -15.28 -3.98
CA ARG A 346 -31.17 -14.48 -2.89
C ARG A 346 -31.76 -13.14 -3.36
N THR A 347 -31.31 -12.62 -4.49
CA THR A 347 -31.72 -11.30 -5.01
C THR A 347 -33.06 -11.31 -5.76
N ALA A 348 -33.62 -12.49 -6.06
CA ALA A 348 -34.89 -12.64 -6.76
C ALA A 348 -36.14 -12.62 -5.85
N THR A 349 -35.99 -12.25 -4.57
CA THR A 349 -37.12 -12.17 -3.63
C THR A 349 -37.16 -10.80 -2.95
N ILE A 350 -37.54 -9.77 -3.71
CA ILE A 350 -38.13 -8.52 -3.17
C ILE A 350 -39.41 -8.25 -3.93
#